data_AF-A0A7X6JL62-F1
#
_entry.id   AF-A0A7X6JL62-F1
#
_cell.length_a   1.000
_cell.length_b   1.000
_cell.length_c   1.000
_cell.angle_alpha   90.00
_cell.angle_beta   90.00
_cell.angle_gamma   90.00
#
_symmetry.space_group_name_H-M   'P 1'
#
loop_
_entity.id
_entity.type
_entity.pdbx_description
1 polymer ?
#
loop_
_entity_poly.entity_id
_entity_poly.type
_entity_poly.pdbx_seq_one_letter_code
_entity_poly.pdbx_strand_id
1 'polypeptide(L)'
;MYGNTSSTNAGADVDPDVPALIALFNSTFKDFNTRLVLGDDEPIYIPAGKETAYHQIVFAHGFFSSALHEIAHWCIAGEKRRLLEDYGYWYCPDGRDATQQADFEKVEIKPQAIEWAFTEAAGRKFQVSTDNLNGAEPDREGFTRNVAAQLESFRAHGFPPRAERFINALSSTFGKSTLSNLPNKITNSRSTEAPKNSASIESGDGIGVDTE
;
A
#
# COMPACT_ATOMS: atom_id res chain seq x y z
N MET A 1 44.66 -24.53 -14.19
CA MET A 1 43.26 -24.68 -14.63
C MET A 1 42.38 -24.57 -13.40
N TYR A 2 42.07 -23.35 -12.96
CA TYR A 2 41.09 -23.15 -11.88
C TYR A 2 39.72 -23.14 -12.53
N GLY A 3 38.96 -24.23 -12.35
CA GLY A 3 37.57 -24.33 -12.78
C GLY A 3 36.71 -23.47 -11.89
N ASN A 4 36.26 -22.35 -12.45
CA ASN A 4 35.40 -21.36 -11.82
C ASN A 4 34.03 -21.97 -11.53
N THR A 5 33.55 -21.77 -10.30
CA THR A 5 32.20 -22.10 -9.84
C THR A 5 31.16 -21.27 -10.58
N SER A 6 30.30 -21.90 -11.38
CA SER A 6 29.06 -21.30 -11.83
C SER A 6 28.07 -21.27 -10.68
N SER A 7 28.14 -20.21 -9.88
CA SER A 7 27.09 -19.83 -8.94
C SER A 7 25.91 -19.29 -9.76
N THR A 8 24.88 -20.10 -9.96
CA THR A 8 23.58 -19.64 -10.46
C THR A 8 22.96 -18.79 -9.36
N ASN A 9 23.02 -17.47 -9.51
CA ASN A 9 22.42 -16.52 -8.58
C ASN A 9 21.50 -15.59 -9.39
N ALA A 10 20.19 -15.86 -9.33
CA ALA A 10 19.12 -14.91 -9.66
C ALA A 10 17.75 -15.50 -9.27
N GLY A 11 17.61 -15.96 -8.02
CA GLY A 11 16.28 -15.97 -7.39
C GLY A 11 16.16 -14.61 -6.72
N ALA A 12 15.24 -13.75 -7.16
CA ALA A 12 14.92 -12.55 -6.41
C ALA A 12 14.47 -13.01 -5.01
N ASP A 13 15.20 -12.61 -3.97
CA ASP A 13 14.84 -12.95 -2.61
C ASP A 13 13.49 -12.28 -2.31
N VAL A 14 12.46 -13.08 -2.09
CA VAL A 14 11.10 -12.60 -1.77
C VAL A 14 11.23 -11.66 -0.56
N ASP A 15 10.58 -10.49 -0.60
CA ASP A 15 10.66 -9.55 0.53
C ASP A 15 10.22 -10.27 1.82
N PRO A 16 11.04 -10.22 2.90
CA PRO A 16 10.81 -11.04 4.09
C PRO A 16 9.47 -10.76 4.78
N ASP A 17 8.84 -9.61 4.53
CA ASP A 17 7.54 -9.26 5.09
C ASP A 17 6.35 -9.74 4.23
N VAL A 18 6.58 -10.26 3.01
CA VAL A 18 5.50 -10.74 2.12
C VAL A 18 4.64 -11.82 2.75
N PRO A 19 5.18 -12.85 3.43
CA PRO A 19 4.35 -13.84 4.12
C PRO A 19 3.42 -13.21 5.17
N ALA A 20 3.90 -12.19 5.88
CA ALA A 20 3.10 -11.46 6.87
C ALA A 20 2.01 -10.61 6.18
N LEU A 21 2.33 -9.96 5.05
CA LEU A 21 1.36 -9.21 4.25
C LEU A 21 0.23 -10.09 3.71
N ILE A 22 0.57 -11.28 3.18
CA ILE A 22 -0.42 -12.27 2.71
C ILE A 22 -1.35 -12.69 3.85
N ALA A 23 -0.79 -13.05 5.01
CA ALA A 23 -1.58 -13.44 6.17
C ALA A 23 -2.50 -12.30 6.64
N LEU A 24 -1.97 -11.07 6.67
CA LEU A 24 -2.73 -9.88 7.03
C LEU A 24 -3.90 -9.65 6.08
N PHE A 25 -3.67 -9.64 4.76
CA PHE A 25 -4.73 -9.45 3.77
C PHE A 25 -5.81 -10.54 3.89
N ASN A 26 -5.39 -11.81 3.93
CA ASN A 26 -6.31 -12.96 3.98
C ASN A 26 -7.18 -12.96 5.25
N SER A 27 -6.63 -12.52 6.37
CA SER A 27 -7.40 -12.35 7.62
C SER A 27 -8.33 -11.13 7.57
N THR A 28 -7.86 -10.02 6.99
CA THR A 28 -8.59 -8.75 6.92
C THR A 28 -9.84 -8.86 6.04
N PHE A 29 -9.75 -9.58 4.92
CA PHE A 29 -10.81 -9.64 3.89
C PHE A 29 -11.43 -11.03 3.72
N LYS A 30 -11.41 -11.84 4.78
CA LYS A 30 -12.07 -13.15 4.79
C LYS A 30 -13.54 -13.07 4.38
N ASP A 31 -14.22 -11.99 4.77
CA ASP A 31 -15.62 -11.68 4.43
C ASP A 31 -15.84 -11.41 2.92
N PHE A 32 -14.80 -11.05 2.18
CA PHE A 32 -14.84 -10.87 0.72
C PHE A 32 -14.47 -12.14 -0.05
N ASN A 33 -14.24 -13.27 0.62
CA ASN A 33 -13.81 -14.53 0.01
C ASN A 33 -12.63 -14.34 -0.98
N THR A 34 -11.72 -13.41 -0.68
CA THR A 34 -10.60 -13.04 -1.55
C THR A 34 -9.29 -13.32 -0.83
N ARG A 35 -8.30 -13.85 -1.54
CA ARG A 35 -6.97 -14.13 -1.02
C ARG A 35 -5.89 -13.45 -1.85
N LEU A 36 -4.83 -13.03 -1.18
CA LEU A 36 -3.59 -12.59 -1.80
C LEU A 36 -2.70 -13.82 -2.05
N VAL A 37 -2.18 -13.93 -3.26
CA VAL A 37 -1.40 -15.08 -3.73
C VAL A 37 -0.10 -14.58 -4.35
N LEU A 38 1.02 -15.15 -3.94
CA LEU A 38 2.30 -14.92 -4.60
C LEU A 38 2.32 -15.71 -5.91
N GLY A 39 2.39 -15.00 -7.03
CA GLY A 39 2.62 -15.57 -8.35
C GLY A 39 4.07 -15.42 -8.79
N ASP A 40 4.36 -15.97 -9.97
CA ASP A 40 5.71 -15.94 -10.55
C ASP A 40 5.88 -14.69 -11.42
N ASP A 41 5.17 -14.62 -12.56
CA ASP A 41 5.48 -13.70 -13.65
C ASP A 41 4.54 -12.49 -13.76
N GLU A 42 3.23 -12.72 -13.95
CA GLU A 42 2.27 -11.64 -14.23
C GLU A 42 1.25 -11.48 -13.10
N PRO A 43 0.95 -10.22 -12.69
CA PRO A 43 -0.15 -9.96 -11.80
C PRO A 43 -1.48 -10.26 -12.48
N ILE A 44 -2.43 -10.84 -11.74
CA ILE A 44 -3.76 -11.14 -12.27
C ILE A 44 -4.80 -11.25 -11.15
N TYR A 45 -5.99 -10.72 -11.39
CA TYR A 45 -7.15 -11.03 -10.57
C TYR A 45 -7.95 -12.21 -11.16
N ILE A 46 -8.16 -13.26 -10.36
CA ILE A 46 -8.92 -14.45 -10.76
C ILE A 46 -10.16 -14.57 -9.89
N PRO A 47 -11.39 -14.49 -10.44
CA PRO A 47 -12.59 -14.66 -9.64
C PRO A 47 -12.75 -16.11 -9.16
N ALA A 48 -13.44 -16.28 -8.02
CA ALA A 48 -13.82 -17.60 -7.54
C ALA A 48 -14.61 -18.36 -8.61
N GLY A 49 -14.31 -19.65 -8.76
CA GLY A 49 -14.87 -20.50 -9.80
C GLY A 49 -14.96 -21.97 -9.39
N LYS A 50 -15.05 -22.86 -10.37
CA LYS A 50 -15.18 -24.30 -10.14
C LYS A 50 -13.94 -24.93 -9.53
N GLU A 51 -12.76 -24.45 -9.92
CA GLU A 51 -11.48 -25.00 -9.47
C GLU A 51 -11.03 -24.43 -8.13
N THR A 52 -11.25 -23.12 -7.94
CA THR A 52 -10.88 -22.41 -6.71
C THR A 52 -12.09 -21.67 -6.15
N ALA A 53 -12.50 -22.04 -4.93
CA ALA A 53 -13.70 -21.53 -4.28
C ALA A 53 -13.57 -20.09 -3.72
N TYR A 54 -12.44 -19.41 -3.94
CA TYR A 54 -12.15 -18.05 -3.49
C TYR A 54 -11.53 -17.23 -4.62
N HIS A 55 -11.73 -15.91 -4.57
CA HIS A 55 -11.10 -14.97 -5.49
C HIS A 55 -9.62 -14.82 -5.16
N GLN A 56 -8.79 -14.56 -6.16
CA GLN A 56 -7.34 -14.45 -6.02
C GLN A 56 -6.87 -13.11 -6.57
N ILE A 57 -6.09 -12.40 -5.76
CA ILE A 57 -5.25 -11.30 -6.19
C ILE A 57 -3.84 -11.89 -6.28
N VAL A 58 -3.36 -12.13 -7.50
CA VAL A 58 -2.02 -12.67 -7.75
C VAL A 58 -1.09 -11.50 -8.04
N PHE A 59 0.02 -11.42 -7.31
CA PHE A 59 1.06 -10.40 -7.53
C PHE A 59 2.39 -11.08 -7.88
N ALA A 60 3.23 -10.39 -8.65
CA ALA A 60 4.43 -10.98 -9.25
C ALA A 60 5.70 -10.76 -8.41
N HIS A 61 6.70 -11.61 -8.65
CA HIS A 61 8.11 -11.43 -8.23
C HIS A 61 8.39 -11.30 -6.72
N GLY A 62 7.41 -11.51 -5.84
CA GLY A 62 7.64 -11.47 -4.39
C GLY A 62 7.99 -10.08 -3.84
N PHE A 63 7.66 -9.00 -4.56
CA PHE A 63 7.89 -7.64 -4.09
C PHE A 63 6.71 -7.14 -3.25
N PHE A 64 7.01 -6.54 -2.09
CA PHE A 64 6.00 -5.97 -1.20
C PHE A 64 5.19 -4.86 -1.89
N SER A 65 5.84 -4.00 -2.68
CA SER A 65 5.17 -2.95 -3.46
C SER A 65 4.24 -3.53 -4.53
N SER A 66 4.66 -4.59 -5.24
CA SER A 66 3.79 -5.27 -6.21
C SER A 66 2.52 -5.80 -5.53
N ALA A 67 2.64 -6.43 -4.36
CA ALA A 67 1.46 -6.86 -3.60
C ALA A 67 0.54 -5.69 -3.20
N LEU A 68 1.11 -4.57 -2.73
CA LEU A 68 0.31 -3.39 -2.37
C LEU A 68 -0.40 -2.77 -3.58
N HIS A 69 0.26 -2.74 -4.74
CA HIS A 69 -0.28 -2.25 -5.99
C HIS A 69 -1.52 -3.05 -6.41
N GLU A 70 -1.43 -4.39 -6.43
CA GLU A 70 -2.56 -5.25 -6.79
C GLU A 70 -3.75 -5.12 -5.81
N ILE A 71 -3.46 -4.97 -4.52
CA ILE A 71 -4.51 -4.72 -3.51
C ILE A 71 -5.17 -3.36 -3.76
N ALA A 72 -4.42 -2.34 -4.15
CA ALA A 72 -4.95 -1.02 -4.45
C ALA A 72 -5.92 -1.05 -5.66
N HIS A 73 -5.54 -1.74 -6.74
CA HIS A 73 -6.42 -2.01 -7.87
C HIS A 73 -7.70 -2.73 -7.44
N TRP A 74 -7.55 -3.79 -6.64
CA TRP A 74 -8.69 -4.52 -6.09
C TRP A 74 -9.62 -3.62 -5.29
N CYS A 75 -9.09 -2.70 -4.47
CA CYS A 75 -9.86 -1.75 -3.66
C CYS A 75 -10.67 -0.75 -4.50
N ILE A 76 -10.21 -0.39 -5.70
CA ILE A 76 -10.92 0.46 -6.66
C ILE A 76 -11.97 -0.33 -7.46
N ALA A 77 -11.67 -1.57 -7.85
CA ALA A 77 -12.55 -2.37 -8.68
C ALA A 77 -13.89 -2.68 -7.99
N GLY A 78 -15.01 -2.24 -8.58
CA GLY A 78 -16.36 -2.47 -8.05
C GLY A 78 -16.81 -3.94 -8.06
N GLU A 79 -17.90 -4.26 -7.38
CA GLU A 79 -18.36 -5.65 -7.19
C GLU A 79 -18.54 -6.42 -8.50
N LYS A 80 -19.21 -5.82 -9.50
CA LYS A 80 -19.40 -6.44 -10.82
C LYS A 80 -18.08 -6.71 -11.54
N ARG A 81 -17.09 -5.82 -11.37
CA ARG A 81 -15.76 -5.95 -11.99
C ARG A 81 -14.99 -7.11 -11.36
N ARG A 82 -15.14 -7.34 -10.05
CA ARG A 82 -14.56 -8.48 -9.31
C ARG A 82 -15.19 -9.85 -9.65
N LEU A 83 -16.11 -9.89 -10.60
CA LEU A 83 -16.60 -11.14 -11.18
C LEU A 83 -15.93 -11.47 -12.53
N LEU A 84 -15.03 -10.59 -13.00
CA LEU A 84 -14.30 -10.73 -14.25
C LEU A 84 -12.83 -10.93 -13.94
N GLU A 85 -12.17 -11.75 -14.76
CA GLU A 85 -10.71 -11.85 -14.76
C GLU A 85 -10.09 -10.48 -15.03
N ASP A 86 -9.05 -10.15 -14.25
CA ASP A 86 -8.37 -8.86 -14.24
C ASP A 86 -9.31 -7.65 -14.26
N TYR A 87 -10.43 -7.77 -13.52
CA TYR A 87 -11.48 -6.76 -13.46
C TYR A 87 -12.12 -6.40 -14.82
N GLY A 88 -11.84 -7.16 -15.88
CA GLY A 88 -12.19 -6.81 -17.25
C GLY A 88 -11.51 -5.53 -17.76
N TYR A 89 -10.33 -5.19 -17.23
CA TYR A 89 -9.47 -4.17 -17.81
C TYR A 89 -8.76 -4.72 -19.05
N TRP A 90 -8.36 -3.80 -19.95
CA TRP A 90 -7.55 -4.17 -21.10
C TRP A 90 -6.09 -3.99 -20.75
N TYR A 91 -5.28 -5.01 -21.04
CA TYR A 91 -3.83 -4.93 -20.93
C TYR A 91 -3.28 -3.94 -21.97
N CYS A 92 -2.49 -2.98 -21.52
CA CYS A 92 -1.75 -2.05 -22.37
C CYS A 92 -0.25 -2.29 -22.14
N PRO A 93 0.44 -2.99 -23.06
CA PRO A 93 1.85 -3.34 -22.87
C PRO A 93 2.75 -2.12 -22.84
N ASP A 94 3.99 -2.34 -22.38
CA ASP A 94 5.10 -1.41 -22.51
C ASP A 94 5.30 -0.92 -23.97
N GLY A 95 5.95 0.23 -24.14
CA GLY A 95 6.14 0.87 -25.45
C GLY A 95 5.01 1.85 -25.80
N ARG A 96 4.30 2.37 -24.78
CA ARG A 96 3.21 3.34 -24.96
C ARG A 96 3.74 4.65 -25.52
N ASP A 97 3.03 5.20 -26.50
CA ASP A 97 3.23 6.56 -26.95
C ASP A 97 2.75 7.58 -25.89
N ALA A 98 2.99 8.87 -26.11
CA ALA A 98 2.63 9.91 -25.15
C ALA A 98 1.12 10.00 -24.87
N THR A 99 0.25 9.67 -25.84
CA THR A 99 -1.20 9.70 -25.67
C THR A 99 -1.66 8.50 -24.85
N GLN A 100 -1.17 7.31 -25.21
CA GLN A 100 -1.44 6.07 -24.48
C GLN A 100 -0.94 6.14 -23.04
N GLN A 101 0.25 6.71 -22.83
CA GLN A 101 0.81 6.92 -21.49
C GLN A 101 -0.06 7.89 -20.67
N ALA A 102 -0.54 8.98 -21.27
CA ALA A 102 -1.42 9.92 -20.58
C ALA A 102 -2.79 9.29 -20.20
N ASP A 103 -3.31 8.38 -21.03
CA ASP A 103 -4.55 7.66 -20.72
C ASP A 103 -4.34 6.58 -19.64
N PHE A 104 -3.19 5.91 -19.64
CA PHE A 104 -2.76 5.02 -18.55
C PHE A 104 -2.65 5.78 -17.23
N GLU A 105 -1.94 6.91 -17.20
CA GLU A 105 -1.76 7.69 -15.97
C GLU A 105 -3.10 8.14 -15.36
N LYS A 106 -4.10 8.49 -16.18
CA LYS A 106 -5.44 8.85 -15.66
C LYS A 106 -6.09 7.72 -14.87
N VAL A 107 -5.95 6.47 -15.31
CA VAL A 107 -6.55 5.32 -14.63
C VAL A 107 -5.74 4.90 -13.40
N GLU A 108 -4.44 5.18 -13.40
CA GLU A 108 -3.50 4.85 -12.33
C GLU A 108 -3.49 5.83 -11.14
N ILE A 109 -3.99 7.07 -11.31
CA ILE A 109 -3.98 8.08 -10.24
C ILE A 109 -4.59 7.55 -8.93
N LYS A 110 -5.74 6.87 -9.01
CA LYS A 110 -6.45 6.39 -7.82
C LYS A 110 -5.80 5.13 -7.20
N PRO A 111 -5.48 4.08 -7.97
CA PRO A 111 -4.69 2.95 -7.47
C PRO A 111 -3.40 3.40 -6.79
N GLN A 112 -2.57 4.22 -7.45
CA GLN A 112 -1.28 4.64 -6.88
C GLN A 112 -1.42 5.57 -5.67
N ALA A 113 -2.51 6.33 -5.56
CA ALA A 113 -2.78 7.11 -4.34
C ALA A 113 -3.13 6.20 -3.15
N ILE A 114 -3.86 5.11 -3.38
CA ILE A 114 -4.16 4.10 -2.34
C ILE A 114 -2.88 3.30 -2.01
N GLU A 115 -2.10 2.92 -3.01
CA GLU A 115 -0.81 2.24 -2.83
C GLU A 115 0.15 3.08 -1.98
N TRP A 116 0.19 4.41 -2.22
CA TRP A 116 0.96 5.33 -1.39
C TRP A 116 0.49 5.27 0.07
N ALA A 117 -0.81 5.39 0.33
CA ALA A 117 -1.35 5.30 1.70
C ALA A 117 -1.04 3.96 2.38
N PHE A 118 -1.13 2.85 1.65
CA PHE A 118 -0.72 1.53 2.15
C PHE A 118 0.77 1.47 2.49
N THR A 119 1.60 2.04 1.62
CA THR A 119 3.06 2.05 1.78
C THR A 119 3.46 2.84 3.03
N GLU A 120 2.84 4.00 3.25
CA GLU A 120 3.04 4.79 4.48
C GLU A 120 2.53 4.07 5.72
N ALA A 121 1.35 3.46 5.66
CA ALA A 121 0.79 2.65 6.75
C ALA A 121 1.70 1.46 7.12
N ALA A 122 2.41 0.91 6.13
CA ALA A 122 3.40 -0.13 6.33
C ALA A 122 4.77 0.39 6.82
N GLY A 123 4.94 1.71 7.00
CA GLY A 123 6.20 2.33 7.40
C GLY A 123 7.28 2.33 6.32
N ARG A 124 6.89 2.22 5.04
CA ARG A 124 7.77 2.12 3.87
C ARG A 124 7.75 3.40 3.05
N LYS A 125 8.66 3.53 2.08
CA LYS A 125 8.74 4.68 1.17
C LYS A 125 8.06 4.35 -0.16
N PHE A 126 7.16 5.22 -0.59
CA PHE A 126 6.45 5.09 -1.86
C PHE A 126 7.22 5.76 -3.00
N GLN A 127 7.07 5.20 -4.20
CA GLN A 127 7.51 5.79 -5.46
C GLN A 127 6.50 5.44 -6.55
N VAL A 128 6.06 6.43 -7.33
CA VAL A 128 5.16 6.19 -8.46
C VAL A 128 5.79 5.27 -9.51
N SER A 129 4.97 4.42 -10.10
CA SER A 129 5.34 3.61 -11.26
C SER A 129 4.68 4.18 -12.51
N THR A 130 5.48 4.55 -13.50
CA THR A 130 4.98 5.00 -14.81
C THR A 130 4.87 3.86 -15.82
N ASP A 131 5.45 2.71 -15.48
CA ASP A 131 5.39 1.43 -16.21
C ASP A 131 5.54 1.53 -17.74
N ASN A 132 6.58 2.25 -18.20
CA ASN A 132 6.84 2.46 -19.63
C ASN A 132 8.35 2.55 -19.88
N LEU A 133 9.02 1.41 -19.97
CA LEU A 133 10.47 1.29 -20.13
C LEU A 133 10.94 1.51 -21.58
N ASN A 134 10.15 1.08 -22.57
CA ASN A 134 10.51 1.16 -24.00
C ASN A 134 9.65 2.16 -24.79
N GLY A 135 8.87 3.00 -24.12
CA GLY A 135 7.97 3.97 -24.73
C GLY A 135 8.42 5.42 -24.62
N ALA A 136 7.46 6.34 -24.69
CA ALA A 136 7.71 7.76 -24.45
C ALA A 136 8.17 7.99 -22.99
N GLU A 137 9.19 8.84 -22.82
CA GLU A 137 9.65 9.30 -21.51
C GLU A 137 8.49 9.97 -20.75
N PRO A 138 8.03 9.38 -19.63
CA PRO A 138 6.86 9.88 -18.91
C PRO A 138 7.21 11.10 -18.05
N ASP A 139 6.27 12.06 -17.90
CA ASP A 139 6.38 13.16 -16.92
C ASP A 139 6.14 12.61 -15.50
N ARG A 140 7.14 11.92 -14.97
CA ARG A 140 7.09 11.29 -13.64
C ARG A 140 6.79 12.31 -12.54
N GLU A 141 7.29 13.53 -12.63
CA GLU A 141 7.01 14.57 -11.64
C GLU A 141 5.56 15.05 -11.70
N GLY A 142 5.04 15.29 -12.89
CA GLY A 142 3.63 15.61 -13.12
C GLY A 142 2.71 14.52 -12.62
N PHE A 143 3.02 13.26 -12.94
CA PHE A 143 2.26 12.12 -12.45
C PHE A 143 2.32 12.01 -10.92
N THR A 144 3.50 12.19 -10.31
CA THR A 144 3.64 12.21 -8.84
C THR A 144 2.77 13.29 -8.20
N ARG A 145 2.72 14.50 -8.78
CA ARG A 145 1.85 15.59 -8.26
C ARG A 145 0.37 15.22 -8.35
N ASN A 146 -0.06 14.56 -9.42
CA ASN A 146 -1.45 14.13 -9.59
C ASN A 146 -1.83 13.03 -8.58
N VAL A 147 -0.96 12.05 -8.37
CA VAL A 147 -1.16 10.99 -7.37
C VAL A 147 -1.20 11.59 -5.95
N ALA A 148 -0.28 12.51 -5.63
CA ALA A 148 -0.27 13.19 -4.33
C ALA A 148 -1.55 14.00 -4.08
N ALA A 149 -2.05 14.73 -5.09
CA ALA A 149 -3.30 15.46 -4.99
C ALA A 149 -4.50 14.53 -4.72
N GLN A 150 -4.53 13.35 -5.35
CA GLN A 150 -5.56 12.34 -5.09
C GLN A 150 -5.44 11.72 -3.70
N LEU A 151 -4.22 11.50 -3.20
CA LEU A 151 -3.98 11.05 -1.83
C LEU A 151 -4.51 12.06 -0.81
N GLU A 152 -4.21 13.35 -0.98
CA GLU A 152 -4.77 14.41 -0.11
C GLU A 152 -6.30 14.48 -0.19
N SER A 153 -6.88 14.28 -1.39
CA SER A 153 -8.33 14.20 -1.54
C SER A 153 -8.92 13.04 -0.73
N PHE A 154 -8.31 11.85 -0.77
CA PHE A 154 -8.76 10.71 0.06
C PHE A 154 -8.58 10.96 1.56
N ARG A 155 -7.48 11.59 1.98
CA ARG A 155 -7.27 11.96 3.39
C ARG A 155 -8.34 12.94 3.89
N ALA A 156 -8.77 13.88 3.06
CA ALA A 156 -9.76 14.89 3.43
C ALA A 156 -11.20 14.38 3.38
N HIS A 157 -11.54 13.47 2.46
CA HIS A 157 -12.93 13.06 2.19
C HIS A 157 -13.22 11.58 2.49
N GLY A 158 -12.23 10.83 2.95
CA GLY A 158 -12.32 9.40 3.21
C GLY A 158 -11.77 8.55 2.06
N PHE A 159 -11.18 7.42 2.44
CA PHE A 159 -10.74 6.38 1.49
C PHE A 159 -11.92 5.47 1.12
N PRO A 160 -11.83 4.73 -0.01
CA PRO A 160 -12.75 3.62 -0.24
C PRO A 160 -12.75 2.65 0.96
N PRO A 161 -13.91 2.13 1.42
CA PRO A 161 -14.00 1.39 2.69
C PRO A 161 -13.02 0.21 2.82
N ARG A 162 -12.74 -0.48 1.70
CA ARG A 162 -11.75 -1.57 1.70
C ARG A 162 -10.32 -1.06 1.88
N ALA A 163 -9.98 0.05 1.23
CA ALA A 163 -8.66 0.67 1.39
C ALA A 163 -8.48 1.17 2.83
N GLU A 164 -9.45 1.88 3.39
CA GLU A 164 -9.38 2.34 4.78
C GLU A 164 -9.19 1.18 5.78
N ARG A 165 -9.98 0.11 5.61
CA ARG A 165 -9.84 -1.10 6.42
C ARG A 165 -8.44 -1.70 6.35
N PHE A 166 -7.82 -1.71 5.17
CA PHE A 166 -6.46 -2.25 5.01
C PHE A 166 -5.38 -1.29 5.53
N ILE A 167 -5.54 0.02 5.37
CA ILE A 167 -4.65 1.05 5.96
C ILE A 167 -4.54 0.84 7.47
N ASN A 168 -5.67 0.63 8.15
CA ASN A 168 -5.73 0.38 9.58
C ASN A 168 -5.03 -0.94 9.98
N ALA A 169 -5.24 -2.00 9.19
CA ALA A 169 -4.62 -3.30 9.39
C ALA A 169 -3.08 -3.24 9.22
N LEU A 170 -2.61 -2.55 8.18
CA LEU A 170 -1.19 -2.33 7.90
C LEU A 170 -0.53 -1.51 9.01
N SER A 171 -1.12 -0.38 9.39
CA SER A 171 -0.63 0.49 10.46
C SER A 171 -0.49 -0.25 11.79
N SER A 172 -1.45 -1.11 12.10
CA SER A 172 -1.45 -1.91 13.33
C SER A 172 -0.37 -3.00 13.35
N THR A 173 -0.03 -3.55 12.18
CA THR A 173 0.86 -4.71 12.03
C THR A 173 2.31 -4.28 11.81
N PHE A 174 2.54 -3.34 10.89
CA PHE A 174 3.88 -2.93 10.47
C PHE A 174 4.28 -1.57 11.06
N GLY A 175 3.32 -0.65 11.26
CA GLY A 175 3.58 0.71 11.75
C GLY A 175 4.18 0.80 13.16
N LYS A 176 4.04 -0.24 13.98
CA LYS A 176 4.63 -0.29 15.35
C LYS A 176 6.12 -0.63 15.36
N SER A 177 6.66 -1.19 14.27
CA SER A 177 8.09 -1.56 14.21
C SER A 177 9.02 -0.34 14.20
N THR A 178 8.50 0.83 13.83
CA THR A 178 9.26 2.09 13.76
C THR A 178 9.46 2.77 15.13
N LEU A 179 8.65 2.44 16.15
CA LEU A 179 8.76 3.05 17.49
C LEU A 179 9.66 2.27 18.45
N SER A 180 10.10 1.05 18.12
CA SER A 180 10.95 0.22 18.99
C SER A 180 12.46 0.43 18.81
N ASN A 181 12.89 1.29 17.87
CA ASN A 181 14.31 1.53 17.57
C ASN A 181 14.85 2.91 18.00
N LEU A 182 14.17 3.65 18.88
CA LEU A 182 14.85 4.76 19.57
C LEU A 182 15.75 4.18 20.68
N PRO A 183 17.08 4.40 20.64
CA PRO A 183 17.92 4.08 21.78
C PRO A 183 17.46 4.91 22.98
N ASN A 184 17.07 4.21 24.06
CA ASN A 184 16.81 4.78 25.36
C ASN A 184 18.05 5.57 25.80
N LYS A 185 18.03 6.90 25.62
CA LYS A 185 19.06 7.77 26.17
C LYS A 185 18.78 7.88 27.66
N ILE A 186 19.35 6.96 28.44
CA ILE A 186 19.43 7.09 29.89
C ILE A 186 20.31 8.31 30.17
N THR A 187 19.70 9.44 30.51
CA THR A 187 20.42 10.53 31.19
C THR A 187 19.94 10.59 32.63
N ASN A 188 20.81 10.10 33.50
CA ASN A 188 20.72 10.20 34.94
C ASN A 188 21.36 11.54 35.35
N SER A 189 20.60 12.48 35.91
CA SER A 189 21.17 13.56 36.75
C SER A 189 20.10 14.20 37.65
N ARG A 190 20.08 13.70 38.90
CA ARG A 190 19.94 14.39 40.19
C ARG A 190 19.22 15.75 40.29
N SER A 191 18.17 15.70 41.11
CA SER A 191 17.50 16.71 41.96
C SER A 191 18.21 18.02 42.32
N THR A 192 17.45 19.13 42.26
CA THR A 192 17.35 20.17 43.31
C THR A 192 15.95 20.82 43.31
N GLU A 193 15.58 21.37 44.48
CA GLU A 193 14.27 21.66 45.05
C GLU A 193 13.40 22.78 44.43
N ALA A 194 12.12 22.78 44.84
CA ALA A 194 11.07 23.79 44.62
C ALA A 194 11.28 25.09 45.43
N PRO A 195 10.50 26.15 45.16
CA PRO A 195 9.34 26.39 46.05
C PRO A 195 8.05 26.85 45.36
N LYS A 196 6.96 26.70 46.13
CA LYS A 196 5.55 27.01 45.88
C LYS A 196 5.29 28.52 45.71
N ASN A 197 4.31 28.91 44.88
CA ASN A 197 3.11 29.61 45.39
C ASN A 197 1.91 29.62 44.41
N SER A 198 0.74 29.70 45.01
CA SER A 198 -0.65 29.62 44.54
C SER A 198 -1.18 30.78 43.69
N ALA A 199 -2.18 30.51 42.83
CA ALA A 199 -3.51 31.16 42.86
C ALA A 199 -4.45 30.56 41.79
N SER A 200 -5.71 30.33 42.18
CA SER A 200 -6.86 29.85 41.41
C SER A 200 -7.39 30.89 40.39
N ILE A 201 -8.17 30.45 39.40
CA ILE A 201 -9.52 30.96 39.04
C ILE A 201 -10.16 30.05 37.96
N GLU A 202 -11.48 29.86 38.15
CA GLU A 202 -12.56 29.24 37.35
C GLU A 202 -12.58 29.66 35.86
N SER A 203 -13.34 29.15 34.89
CA SER A 203 -14.57 28.33 34.71
C SER A 203 -14.73 28.12 33.19
N GLY A 204 -15.62 27.23 32.75
CA GLY A 204 -16.42 27.51 31.55
C GLY A 204 -16.41 26.49 30.42
N ASP A 205 -17.44 25.63 30.46
CA ASP A 205 -18.32 25.20 29.37
C ASP A 205 -17.78 24.43 28.15
N GLY A 206 -18.51 23.33 27.88
CA GLY A 206 -18.29 22.43 26.76
C GLY A 206 -19.06 22.81 25.50
N ILE A 207 -19.02 21.90 24.53
CA ILE A 207 -20.11 21.41 23.68
C ILE A 207 -19.48 20.38 22.75
N GLY A 208 -20.08 19.19 22.69
CA GLY A 208 -19.67 18.10 21.80
C GLY A 208 -20.16 18.28 20.37
N VAL A 209 -19.61 17.46 19.48
CA VAL A 209 -20.26 17.10 18.22
C VAL A 209 -19.84 15.67 17.88
N ASP A 210 -20.83 14.79 17.78
CA ASP A 210 -20.75 13.43 17.24
C ASP A 210 -20.69 13.48 15.71
N THR A 211 -19.92 12.59 15.07
CA THR A 211 -20.16 12.14 13.69
C THR A 211 -19.76 10.68 13.51
N GLU A 212 -20.71 9.91 13.00
CA GLU A 212 -20.54 8.57 12.39
C GLU A 212 -19.80 8.62 11.05
#